data_AF-A0AAW0KJM1-F1
#
_entry.id   AF-A0AAW0KJM1-F1
#
_cell.length_a   1.000
_cell.length_b   1.000
_cell.length_c   1.000
_cell.angle_alpha   90.00
_cell.angle_beta   90.00
_cell.angle_gamma   90.00
#
_symmetry.space_group_name_H-M   'P 1'
#
loop_
_entity.id
_entity.type
_entity.pdbx_description
1 polymer ?
#
loop_
_entity_poly.entity_id
_entity_poly.type
_entity_poly.pdbx_seq_one_letter_code
_entity_poly.pdbx_strand_id
1 'polypeptide(L)'
;MASTVMFHPCFLVASILSNYFIGLLATAASNGGFTVELIRPDFPKSPFYNANKTFTGHLNKYYPNALQSRVTACKGQHLMKVSIGTPPIDIYGIADTGSDLVSTQCVPCDGCYNQISPMFDPLKSSTYSDFYCE
;
A
#
# COMPACT_ATOMS: atom_id res chain seq x y z
N MET A 1 -36.74 -53.76 -19.74
CA MET A 1 -35.86 -53.17 -20.76
C MET A 1 -34.88 -52.27 -20.04
N ALA A 2 -33.62 -52.70 -19.89
CA ALA A 2 -32.58 -51.92 -19.24
C ALA A 2 -31.77 -51.21 -20.32
N SER A 3 -31.87 -49.89 -20.39
CA SER A 3 -31.06 -49.07 -21.29
C SER A 3 -29.68 -48.90 -20.68
N THR A 4 -28.67 -49.52 -21.28
CA THR A 4 -27.26 -49.28 -20.96
C THR A 4 -26.88 -47.89 -21.44
N VAL A 5 -26.65 -46.97 -20.51
CA VAL A 5 -26.10 -45.64 -20.83
C VAL A 5 -24.65 -45.85 -21.29
N MET A 6 -24.40 -45.80 -22.60
CA MET A 6 -23.04 -45.80 -23.13
C MET A 6 -22.39 -44.45 -22.82
N PHE A 7 -21.51 -44.42 -21.83
CA PHE A 7 -20.60 -43.31 -21.64
C PHE A 7 -19.59 -43.30 -22.79
N HIS A 8 -19.79 -42.40 -23.75
CA HIS A 8 -18.90 -42.26 -24.89
C HIS A 8 -17.50 -41.83 -24.39
N PRO A 9 -16.40 -42.49 -24.79
CA PRO A 9 -15.06 -42.18 -24.31
C PRO A 9 -14.66 -40.71 -24.51
N CYS A 10 -15.25 -40.04 -25.50
CA CYS A 10 -15.07 -38.61 -25.74
C CYS A 10 -15.56 -37.74 -24.55
N PHE A 11 -16.66 -38.10 -23.88
CA PHE A 11 -17.16 -37.38 -22.71
C PHE A 11 -16.23 -37.50 -21.50
N LEU A 12 -15.59 -38.65 -21.31
CA LEU A 12 -14.62 -38.85 -20.24
C LEU A 12 -13.37 -37.99 -20.47
N VAL A 13 -12.84 -37.99 -21.69
CA VAL A 13 -11.68 -37.17 -22.06
C VAL A 13 -12.00 -35.67 -21.92
N ALA A 14 -13.15 -35.22 -22.41
CA ALA A 14 -13.57 -33.82 -22.26
C ALA A 14 -13.72 -33.40 -20.79
N SER A 15 -14.25 -34.30 -19.94
CA SER A 15 -14.38 -34.04 -18.50
C SER A 15 -13.02 -33.93 -17.81
N ILE A 16 -12.07 -34.81 -18.15
CA ILE A 16 -10.71 -34.77 -17.59
C ILE A 16 -9.98 -33.48 -18.01
N LEU A 17 -10.06 -33.11 -19.29
CA LEU A 17 -9.46 -31.88 -19.81
C LEU A 17 -10.07 -30.63 -19.16
N SER A 18 -11.39 -30.60 -18.98
CA SER A 18 -12.09 -29.51 -18.28
C SER A 18 -11.60 -29.35 -16.84
N ASN A 19 -11.52 -30.43 -16.07
CA ASN A 19 -11.03 -30.39 -14.69
C ASN A 19 -9.57 -29.97 -14.60
N TYR A 20 -8.73 -30.41 -15.54
CA TYR A 20 -7.33 -29.99 -15.62
C TYR A 20 -7.20 -28.49 -15.92
N PHE A 21 -8.03 -27.97 -16.83
CA PHE A 21 -8.07 -26.55 -17.19
C PHE A 21 -8.57 -25.68 -16.01
N ILE A 22 -9.59 -26.13 -15.28
CA ILE A 22 -10.08 -25.46 -14.06
C ILE A 22 -8.98 -25.42 -12.98
N GLY A 23 -8.27 -26.54 -12.78
CA GLY A 23 -7.14 -26.60 -11.85
C GLY A 23 -6.01 -25.62 -12.23
N LEU A 24 -5.71 -25.50 -13.52
CA LEU A 24 -4.71 -24.55 -14.02
C LEU A 24 -5.14 -23.08 -13.77
N LEU A 25 -6.40 -22.74 -14.04
CA LEU A 25 -6.96 -21.40 -13.74
C LEU A 25 -6.93 -21.07 -12.25
N ALA A 26 -7.22 -22.04 -11.37
CA ALA A 26 -7.18 -21.82 -9.92
C ALA A 26 -5.76 -21.54 -9.41
N THR A 27 -4.71 -22.14 -10.00
CA THR A 27 -3.32 -21.82 -9.63
C THR A 27 -2.86 -20.44 -10.06
N ALA A 28 -3.55 -19.80 -11.02
CA ALA A 28 -3.32 -18.42 -11.40
C ALA A 28 -3.98 -17.40 -10.47
N ALA A 29 -4.88 -17.83 -9.58
CA ALA A 29 -5.45 -16.98 -8.54
C ALA A 29 -4.47 -16.82 -7.38
N SER A 30 -3.46 -15.97 -7.58
CA SER A 30 -2.73 -15.34 -6.48
C SER A 30 -3.74 -14.63 -5.58
N ASN A 31 -3.75 -14.93 -4.28
CA ASN A 31 -4.45 -14.11 -3.29
C ASN A 31 -3.77 -12.73 -3.30
N GLY A 32 -4.30 -11.80 -4.10
CA GLY A 32 -3.68 -10.53 -4.50
C GLY A 32 -3.52 -9.49 -3.38
N GLY A 33 -2.84 -9.87 -2.31
CA GLY A 33 -2.44 -8.99 -1.21
C GLY A 33 -0.95 -8.63 -1.26
N PHE A 34 -0.58 -7.67 -0.44
CA PHE A 34 0.80 -7.29 -0.21
C PHE A 34 1.08 -7.15 1.29
N THR A 35 2.34 -7.31 1.68
CA THR A 35 2.79 -7.19 3.08
C THR A 35 3.77 -6.02 3.18
N VAL A 36 3.57 -5.15 4.17
CA VAL A 36 4.47 -4.02 4.46
C VAL A 36 4.83 -3.97 5.93
N GLU A 37 6.04 -3.52 6.23
CA GLU A 37 6.45 -3.21 7.59
C GLU A 37 5.89 -1.84 7.99
N LEU A 38 5.25 -1.79 9.16
CA LEU A 38 4.83 -0.55 9.79
C LEU A 38 5.97 0.04 10.61
N ILE A 39 6.42 1.23 10.23
CA ILE A 39 7.58 1.91 10.80
C ILE A 39 7.08 3.09 11.65
N ARG A 40 7.39 3.08 12.95
CA ARG A 40 7.10 4.26 13.78
C ARG A 40 8.04 5.42 13.44
N PRO A 41 7.53 6.66 13.25
CA PRO A 41 8.35 7.80 12.85
C PRO A 41 9.53 8.12 13.77
N ASP A 42 9.37 7.85 15.07
CA ASP A 42 10.34 8.10 16.14
C ASP A 42 11.30 6.92 16.38
N PHE A 43 11.21 5.85 15.58
CA PHE A 43 12.08 4.69 15.72
C PHE A 43 13.37 4.85 14.90
N PRO A 44 14.54 4.36 15.35
CA PRO A 44 15.83 4.55 14.66
C PRO A 44 15.88 4.12 13.19
N LYS A 45 15.03 3.19 12.77
CA LYS A 45 14.93 2.72 11.38
C LYS A 45 14.13 3.66 10.46
N SER A 46 13.41 4.62 11.02
CA SER A 46 12.59 5.56 10.26
C SER A 46 13.47 6.59 9.52
N PRO A 47 13.17 6.91 8.25
CA PRO A 47 13.85 8.01 7.57
C PRO A 47 13.52 9.38 8.19
N PHE A 48 12.48 9.45 9.04
CA PHE A 48 12.10 10.64 9.81
C PHE A 48 12.67 10.65 11.24
N TYR A 49 13.46 9.64 11.60
CA TYR A 49 14.08 9.56 12.92
C TYR A 49 15.02 10.75 13.14
N ASN A 50 14.92 11.36 14.31
CA ASN A 50 15.82 12.42 14.72
C ASN A 50 16.19 12.22 16.19
N ALA A 51 17.43 11.74 16.42
CA ALA A 51 17.95 11.48 17.77
C ALA A 51 18.00 12.75 18.65
N ASN A 52 18.12 13.93 18.04
CA ASN A 52 18.16 15.21 18.75
C ASN A 52 16.76 15.75 19.07
N LYS A 53 15.69 15.20 18.47
CA LYS A 53 14.31 15.50 18.84
C LYS A 53 13.87 14.59 19.97
N THR A 54 14.35 14.87 21.17
CA THR A 54 13.61 14.46 22.36
C THR A 54 12.29 15.21 22.39
N PHE A 55 11.19 14.51 22.69
CA PHE A 55 9.83 15.04 22.77
C PHE A 55 9.73 16.37 23.57
N THR A 56 10.62 16.55 24.54
CA THR A 56 10.75 17.73 25.41
C THR A 56 11.14 19.03 24.68
N GLY A 57 11.92 18.95 23.59
CA GLY A 57 12.42 20.15 22.90
C GLY A 57 11.37 20.95 22.13
N HIS A 58 10.27 20.32 21.73
CA HIS A 58 9.19 20.99 20.98
C HIS A 58 8.20 21.72 21.89
N LEU A 59 8.03 21.26 23.13
CA LEU A 59 7.10 21.86 24.10
C LEU A 59 7.64 23.19 24.65
N ASN A 60 8.95 23.29 24.86
CA ASN A 60 9.60 24.49 25.38
C ASN A 60 9.55 25.68 24.40
N LYS A 61 9.30 25.42 23.11
CA LYS A 61 9.21 26.45 22.06
C LYS A 61 7.84 27.16 22.04
N TYR A 62 6.79 26.53 22.54
CA TYR A 62 5.42 27.03 22.38
C TYR A 62 4.79 27.60 23.67
N TYR A 63 5.22 27.16 24.87
CA TYR A 63 4.71 27.68 26.14
C TYR A 63 5.81 27.72 27.22
N PRO A 64 6.43 28.87 27.48
CA PRO A 64 7.59 28.93 28.37
C PRO A 64 7.29 28.76 29.87
N ASN A 65 6.01 28.70 30.32
CA ASN A 65 5.66 28.65 31.75
C ASN A 65 4.27 28.04 32.10
N ALA A 66 3.79 26.99 31.42
CA ALA A 66 2.49 26.37 31.76
C ALA A 66 2.66 25.12 32.65
N LEU A 67 1.91 25.04 33.77
CA LEU A 67 1.62 23.77 34.46
C LEU A 67 0.85 22.88 33.48
N GLN A 68 1.59 22.02 32.78
CA GLN A 68 1.09 21.26 31.65
C GLN A 68 0.73 19.84 32.12
N SER A 69 -0.55 19.46 32.01
CA SER A 69 -0.90 18.05 32.03
C SER A 69 -0.14 17.37 30.88
N ARG A 70 0.44 16.19 31.12
CA ARG A 70 1.21 15.45 30.12
C ARG A 70 0.27 14.92 29.04
N VAL A 71 -0.23 15.79 28.18
CA VAL A 71 -0.93 15.43 26.94
C VAL A 71 0.16 15.06 25.95
N THR A 72 0.56 13.80 25.99
CA THR A 72 1.34 13.23 24.89
C THR A 72 0.41 13.18 23.69
N ALA A 73 0.62 14.04 22.70
CA ALA A 73 -0.01 13.85 21.40
C ALA A 73 0.45 12.48 20.89
N CYS A 74 -0.45 11.48 20.92
CA CYS A 74 -0.18 10.19 20.32
C CYS A 74 0.04 10.42 18.83
N LYS A 75 1.31 10.42 18.42
CA LYS A 75 1.70 10.26 17.02
C LYS A 75 1.47 8.80 16.64
N GLY A 76 0.21 8.37 16.64
CA GLY A 76 -0.20 6.99 16.33
C GLY A 76 -0.03 6.61 14.85
N GLN A 77 0.52 7.53 14.05
CA GLN A 77 0.77 7.32 12.64
C GLN A 77 1.93 6.34 12.46
N HIS A 78 1.69 5.31 11.67
CA HIS A 78 2.73 4.40 11.21
C HIS A 78 3.04 4.72 9.76
N LEU A 79 4.33 4.74 9.44
CA LEU A 79 4.79 4.88 8.07
C LEU A 79 4.86 3.51 7.41
N MET A 80 4.61 3.47 6.12
CA MET A 80 4.81 2.30 5.28
C MET A 80 5.63 2.71 4.06
N LYS A 81 6.50 1.80 3.60
CA LYS A 81 7.25 1.95 2.35
C LYS A 81 6.57 1.10 1.29
N VAL A 82 6.12 1.74 0.21
CA VAL A 82 5.45 1.10 -0.93
C VAL A 82 6.11 1.55 -2.21
N SER A 83 6.03 0.74 -3.28
CA SER A 83 6.53 1.12 -4.59
C SER A 83 5.39 1.25 -5.59
N ILE A 84 5.39 2.34 -6.38
CA ILE A 84 4.34 2.63 -7.38
C ILE A 84 4.94 2.90 -8.75
N GLY A 85 4.15 2.64 -9.81
CA GLY A 85 4.50 2.92 -11.20
C GLY A 85 5.45 1.90 -11.85
N THR A 86 5.82 2.18 -13.09
CA THR A 86 6.76 1.36 -13.87
C THR A 86 7.67 2.26 -14.71
N PRO A 87 8.99 2.31 -14.42
CA PRO A 87 9.70 1.55 -13.38
C PRO A 87 9.23 1.93 -11.96
N PRO A 88 9.32 1.01 -10.99
CA PRO A 88 8.82 1.24 -9.64
C PRO A 88 9.63 2.33 -8.92
N ILE A 89 8.94 3.25 -8.24
CA ILE A 89 9.55 4.23 -7.35
C ILE A 89 9.05 4.06 -5.93
N ASP A 90 9.94 4.26 -4.95
CA ASP A 90 9.61 4.11 -3.53
C ASP A 90 8.95 5.37 -2.95
N ILE A 91 7.81 5.18 -2.30
CA ILE A 91 7.05 6.21 -1.59
C ILE A 91 6.88 5.81 -0.13
N TYR A 92 7.07 6.78 0.77
CA TYR A 92 6.71 6.64 2.18
C TYR A 92 5.33 7.27 2.41
N GLY A 93 4.35 6.44 2.76
CA GLY A 93 2.99 6.84 3.10
C GLY A 93 2.66 6.64 4.57
N ILE A 94 1.58 7.26 5.05
CA ILE A 94 0.98 6.97 6.36
C ILE A 94 -0.05 5.86 6.17
N ALA A 95 0.02 4.83 7.01
CA ALA A 95 -1.04 3.84 7.09
C ALA A 95 -2.26 4.46 7.79
N ASP A 96 -3.26 4.86 7.01
CA ASP A 96 -4.52 5.45 7.48
C ASP A 96 -5.69 4.51 7.15
N THR A 97 -6.29 3.90 8.17
CA THR A 97 -7.47 3.04 8.04
C THR A 97 -8.78 3.82 8.16
N GLY A 98 -8.71 5.14 8.33
CA GLY A 98 -9.86 6.02 8.49
C GLY A 98 -10.32 6.70 7.20
N SER A 99 -9.70 6.38 6.05
CA SER A 99 -10.04 6.95 4.75
C SER A 99 -10.03 5.91 3.63
N ASP A 100 -10.75 6.20 2.56
CA ASP A 100 -10.87 5.34 1.37
C ASP A 100 -9.90 5.78 0.24
N LEU A 101 -9.06 6.79 0.48
CA LEU A 101 -8.22 7.42 -0.53
C LEU A 101 -6.74 7.15 -0.26
N VAL A 102 -6.06 6.53 -1.24
CA VAL A 102 -4.60 6.45 -1.28
C VAL A 102 -4.06 7.66 -2.03
N SER A 103 -3.22 8.46 -1.37
CA SER A 103 -2.68 9.70 -1.95
C SER A 103 -1.16 9.82 -1.80
N THR A 104 -0.52 10.47 -2.77
CA THR A 104 0.92 10.80 -2.79
C THR A 104 1.15 12.10 -3.56
N GLN A 105 2.25 12.82 -3.30
CA GLN A 105 2.57 14.02 -4.08
C GLN A 105 3.09 13.61 -5.47
N CYS A 106 2.51 14.21 -6.51
CA CYS A 106 2.91 14.04 -7.90
C CYS A 106 3.38 15.37 -8.51
N VAL A 107 4.20 15.31 -9.56
CA VAL A 107 4.62 16.50 -10.34
C VAL A 107 3.71 16.75 -11.55
N PRO A 108 3.55 18.02 -11.99
CA PRO A 108 3.97 19.24 -11.32
C PRO A 108 3.14 19.48 -10.06
N CYS A 109 3.75 20.13 -9.06
CA CYS A 109 3.10 20.31 -7.78
C CYS A 109 3.34 21.73 -7.27
N ASP A 110 2.27 22.37 -6.80
CA ASP A 110 2.32 23.70 -6.22
C ASP A 110 2.01 23.60 -4.73
N GLY A 111 2.84 24.22 -3.89
CA GLY A 111 2.70 24.16 -2.44
C GLY A 111 3.01 22.80 -1.78
N CYS A 112 3.74 21.91 -2.44
CA CYS A 112 4.14 20.63 -1.84
C CYS A 112 5.03 20.78 -0.60
N TYR A 113 4.92 19.81 0.29
CA TYR A 113 5.87 19.66 1.37
C TYR A 113 7.13 18.92 0.89
N ASN A 114 8.25 19.19 1.58
CA ASN A 114 9.50 18.49 1.34
C ASN A 114 9.37 17.02 1.76
N GLN A 115 9.40 16.11 0.79
CA GLN A 115 9.40 14.67 1.03
C GLN A 115 10.79 14.06 0.81
N ILE A 116 11.06 12.94 1.48
CA ILE A 116 12.35 12.24 1.42
C ILE A 116 12.46 11.40 0.14
N SER A 117 11.37 10.73 -0.24
CA SER A 117 11.23 10.03 -1.52
C SER A 117 11.05 11.00 -2.69
N PRO A 118 11.43 10.62 -3.93
CA PRO A 118 11.07 11.40 -5.11
C PRO A 118 9.54 11.49 -5.26
N MET A 119 9.05 12.64 -5.74
CA MET A 119 7.64 12.79 -6.11
C MET A 119 7.31 11.90 -7.29
N PHE A 120 6.08 11.39 -7.32
CA PHE A 120 5.64 10.57 -8.45
C PHE A 120 5.50 11.42 -9.70
N ASP A 121 6.06 10.97 -10.81
CA ASP A 121 5.94 11.62 -12.11
C ASP A 121 5.05 10.75 -13.01
N PRO A 122 3.77 11.12 -13.19
CA PRO A 122 2.85 10.34 -14.00
C PRO A 122 3.35 10.11 -15.43
N LEU A 123 4.08 11.08 -15.99
CA LEU A 123 4.61 11.01 -17.35
C LEU A 123 5.78 10.04 -17.50
N LYS A 124 6.41 9.62 -16.39
CA LYS A 124 7.53 8.67 -16.39
C LYS A 124 7.11 7.24 -16.04
N SER A 125 5.84 7.01 -15.75
CA SER A 125 5.33 5.69 -15.40
C SER A 125 4.53 5.08 -16.56
N SER A 126 5.01 3.99 -17.14
CA SER A 126 4.32 3.30 -18.24
C SER A 126 3.02 2.61 -17.83
N THR A 127 2.76 2.48 -16.53
CA THR A 127 1.55 1.89 -15.95
C THR A 127 0.60 2.93 -15.36
N TYR A 128 0.93 4.22 -15.46
CA TYR A 128 0.01 5.27 -15.06
C TYR A 128 -1.08 5.49 -16.12
N SER A 129 -2.31 5.68 -15.66
CA SER A 129 -3.43 6.09 -16.50
C SER A 129 -4.38 6.94 -15.66
N ASP A 130 -4.92 7.99 -16.26
CA ASP A 130 -5.98 8.78 -15.64
C ASP A 130 -7.25 7.94 -15.44
N PHE A 131 -7.99 8.23 -14.38
CA PHE A 131 -9.32 7.72 -14.17
C PHE A 131 -10.31 8.90 -14.17
N TYR A 132 -11.49 8.68 -14.72
CA TYR A 132 -12.57 9.67 -14.73
C TYR A 132 -13.74 9.12 -13.93
N CYS A 133 -14.41 9.99 -13.17
CA CYS A 133 -15.67 9.63 -12.53
C CYS A 133 -16.75 9.44 -13.59
N GLU A 134 -17.63 8.45 -13.39
CA GLU A 134 -18.84 8.25 -14.21
C GLU A 134 -19.91 9.30 -13.91
#